data_AF-A0A0D9ZSJ1-F1
#
_entry.id   AF-A0A0D9ZSJ1-F1
#
_cell.length_a   1.000
_cell.length_b   1.000
_cell.length_c   1.000
_cell.angle_alpha   90.00
_cell.angle_beta   90.00
_cell.angle_gamma   90.00
#
_symmetry.space_group_name_H-M   'P 1'
#
loop_
_entity.id
_entity.type
_entity.pdbx_description
1 polymer ?
#
loop_
_entity_poly.entity_id
_entity_poly.type
_entity_poly.pdbx_seq_one_letter_code
_entity_poly.pdbx_strand_id
1 'polypeptide(L)'
;MAALRFKIPRKRFRLLVRTPGGTMSMQDGERLKTTPLGREVWLRWHLLIFDQTIYAVDGIRTWDAYARHLPDIAAATAAIAAVLRGYRERRVELGLFHLRPLRKLLVFRLMSPLLVMPLPDALRKWRSLRRRRREAKMLLVAKGY
;
A
#
# COMPACT_ATOMS: atom_id res chain seq x y z
N MET A 1 23.29 21.71 -53.34
CA MET A 1 23.13 21.94 -51.88
C MET A 1 22.62 20.65 -51.24
N ALA A 2 23.46 19.96 -50.47
CA ALA A 2 23.06 18.72 -49.80
C ALA A 2 22.21 19.06 -48.55
N ALA A 3 20.95 18.64 -48.53
CA ALA A 3 20.09 18.78 -47.37
C ALA A 3 20.62 17.90 -46.22
N LEU A 4 21.13 18.52 -45.16
CA LEU A 4 21.45 17.86 -43.91
C LEU A 4 20.16 17.29 -43.30
N ARG A 5 19.92 15.99 -43.54
CA ARG A 5 18.85 15.21 -42.91
C ARG A 5 19.24 14.98 -41.44
N PHE A 6 18.87 15.92 -40.56
CA PHE A 6 18.95 15.71 -39.12
C PHE A 6 18.05 14.53 -38.73
N LYS A 7 18.64 13.35 -38.48
CA LYS A 7 17.93 12.23 -37.86
C LYS A 7 17.67 12.60 -36.41
N ILE A 8 16.50 13.17 -36.12
CA ILE A 8 16.01 13.31 -34.75
C ILE A 8 15.87 11.89 -34.18
N PRO A 9 16.66 11.49 -33.17
CA PRO A 9 16.47 10.20 -32.53
C PRO A 9 15.06 10.22 -31.94
N ARG A 10 14.23 9.23 -32.30
CA ARG A 10 12.94 9.02 -31.63
C ARG A 10 13.23 8.63 -30.18
N LYS A 11 13.43 9.62 -29.30
CA LYS A 11 13.37 9.42 -27.86
C LYS A 11 11.99 8.87 -27.58
N ARG A 12 11.90 7.59 -27.20
CA ARG A 12 10.66 7.01 -26.70
C ARG A 12 10.40 7.66 -25.35
N PHE A 13 9.54 8.68 -25.34
CA PHE A 13 9.09 9.29 -24.10
C PHE A 13 8.17 8.28 -23.40
N ARG A 14 8.63 7.72 -22.28
CA ARG A 14 7.81 6.85 -21.43
C ARG A 14 7.04 7.73 -20.46
N LEU A 15 5.72 7.76 -20.58
CA LEU A 15 4.87 8.51 -19.66
C LEU A 15 4.82 7.78 -18.31
N LEU A 16 5.31 8.44 -17.26
CA LEU A 16 5.37 7.89 -15.91
C LEU A 16 4.30 8.52 -15.03
N VAL A 17 3.50 7.67 -14.39
CA VAL A 17 2.48 8.09 -13.42
C VAL A 17 3.00 7.85 -12.02
N ARG A 18 3.04 8.90 -11.20
CA ARG A 18 3.39 8.81 -9.79
C ARG A 18 2.14 8.79 -8.94
N THR A 19 1.96 7.70 -8.20
CA THR A 19 0.86 7.48 -7.26
C THR A 19 1.41 7.38 -5.84
N PRO A 20 0.57 7.47 -4.80
CA PRO A 20 1.01 7.20 -3.42
C PRO A 20 1.65 5.82 -3.25
N GLY A 21 1.27 4.84 -4.07
CA GLY A 21 1.80 3.48 -4.04
C GLY A 21 3.11 3.29 -4.80
N GLY A 22 3.54 4.25 -5.62
CA GLY A 22 4.70 4.06 -6.48
C GLY A 22 4.64 4.79 -7.82
N THR A 23 5.66 4.57 -8.63
CA THR A 23 5.75 5.04 -10.01
C THR A 23 5.48 3.88 -10.97
N MET A 24 4.68 4.12 -12.00
CA MET A 24 4.31 3.13 -13.01
C MET A 24 4.46 3.70 -14.41
N SER A 25 4.86 2.87 -15.38
CA SER A 25 4.79 3.18 -16.81
C SER A 25 3.33 3.14 -17.25
N MET A 26 2.82 4.21 -17.86
CA MET A 26 1.46 4.21 -18.41
C MET A 26 1.35 3.35 -19.67
N GLN A 27 2.44 3.23 -20.43
CA GLN A 27 2.48 2.50 -21.69
C GLN A 27 2.48 0.99 -21.47
N ASP A 28 3.23 0.52 -20.48
CA ASP A 28 3.48 -0.91 -20.29
C ASP A 28 2.81 -1.47 -19.03
N GLY A 29 2.21 -0.63 -18.19
CA GLY A 29 1.67 -1.00 -16.87
C GLY A 29 2.75 -1.41 -15.86
N GLU A 30 4.02 -1.39 -16.26
CA GLU A 30 5.15 -1.84 -15.44
C GLU A 30 5.36 -0.93 -14.22
N ARG A 31 5.43 -1.54 -13.03
CA ARG A 31 5.68 -0.80 -11.78
C ARG A 31 7.17 -0.62 -11.55
N LEU A 32 7.68 0.56 -11.91
CA LEU A 32 9.10 0.89 -11.83
C LEU A 32 9.62 1.08 -10.40
N LYS A 33 8.79 1.62 -9.50
CA LYS A 33 9.18 1.84 -8.10
C LYS A 33 7.98 1.71 -7.19
N THR A 34 8.12 0.92 -6.12
CA THR A 34 7.06 0.74 -5.12
C THR A 34 7.42 1.49 -3.84
N THR A 35 6.49 2.30 -3.33
CA THR A 35 6.67 2.96 -2.02
C THR A 35 6.41 1.97 -0.89
N PRO A 36 6.84 2.27 0.36
CA PRO A 36 6.43 1.49 1.53
C PRO A 36 4.91 1.30 1.63
N LEU A 37 4.13 2.34 1.31
CA LEU A 37 2.66 2.26 1.26
C LEU A 37 2.19 1.30 0.16
N GLY A 38 2.79 1.37 -1.03
CA GLY A 38 2.49 0.44 -2.12
C GLY A 38 2.77 -1.02 -1.75
N ARG A 39 3.90 -1.28 -1.07
CA ARG A 39 4.24 -2.62 -0.56
C ARG A 39 3.24 -3.08 0.51
N GLU A 40 2.83 -2.20 1.43
CA GLU A 40 1.81 -2.52 2.43
C GLU A 40 0.49 -2.93 1.78
N VAL A 41 -0.01 -2.12 0.82
CA VAL A 41 -1.27 -2.39 0.12
C VAL A 41 -1.18 -3.70 -0.67
N TRP A 42 -0.07 -3.93 -1.37
CA TRP A 42 0.16 -5.16 -2.14
C TRP A 42 0.11 -6.41 -1.27
N LEU A 43 0.85 -6.42 -0.15
CA LEU A 43 0.89 -7.54 0.78
C LEU A 43 -0.48 -7.78 1.44
N ARG A 44 -1.17 -6.71 1.85
CA ARG A 44 -2.52 -6.81 2.42
C ARG A 44 -3.52 -7.37 1.42
N TRP A 45 -3.39 -7.02 0.14
CA TRP A 45 -4.24 -7.53 -0.93
C TRP A 45 -4.04 -9.03 -1.14
N HIS A 46 -2.79 -9.50 -1.15
CA HIS A 46 -2.49 -10.93 -1.25
C HIS A 46 -3.08 -11.71 -0.09
N LEU A 47 -2.91 -11.22 1.16
CA LEU A 47 -3.53 -11.87 2.31
C LEU A 47 -5.06 -11.88 2.23
N LEU A 48 -5.68 -10.80 1.77
CA LEU A 48 -7.13 -10.72 1.63
C LEU A 48 -7.67 -11.70 0.58
N ILE A 49 -6.97 -11.86 -0.55
CA ILE A 49 -7.32 -12.86 -1.55
C ILE A 49 -7.13 -14.25 -0.99
N PHE A 50 -5.97 -14.54 -0.39
CA PHE A 50 -5.70 -15.86 0.19
C PHE A 50 -6.79 -16.24 1.21
N ASP A 51 -7.21 -15.29 2.05
CA ASP A 51 -8.27 -15.47 3.03
C ASP A 51 -9.64 -15.73 2.39
N GLN A 52 -9.99 -15.00 1.32
CA GLN A 52 -11.31 -15.12 0.67
C GLN A 52 -11.41 -16.22 -0.40
N THR A 53 -10.30 -16.69 -0.95
CA THR A 53 -10.32 -17.73 -1.99
C THR A 53 -9.92 -19.08 -1.43
N ILE A 54 -8.80 -19.17 -0.72
CA ILE A 54 -8.22 -20.45 -0.30
C ILE A 54 -8.92 -20.99 0.94
N TYR A 55 -9.14 -20.16 1.96
CA TYR A 55 -9.88 -20.61 3.15
C TYR A 55 -11.40 -20.71 2.93
N ALA A 56 -11.91 -20.22 1.81
CA ALA A 56 -13.30 -20.38 1.42
C ALA A 56 -13.58 -21.74 0.72
N VAL A 57 -12.54 -22.51 0.38
CA VAL A 57 -12.73 -23.86 -0.16
C VAL A 57 -13.10 -24.82 0.97
N ASP A 58 -14.33 -25.33 0.91
CA ASP A 58 -14.81 -26.31 1.88
C ASP A 58 -13.94 -27.57 1.90
N GLY A 59 -13.60 -28.02 3.10
CA GLY A 59 -12.78 -29.21 3.30
C GLY A 59 -11.30 -29.07 2.93
N ILE A 60 -10.80 -27.90 2.51
CA ILE A 60 -9.37 -27.74 2.17
C ILE A 60 -8.44 -28.15 3.32
N ARG A 61 -8.89 -27.95 4.55
CA ARG A 61 -8.15 -28.34 5.77
C ARG A 61 -8.01 -29.84 5.95
N THR A 62 -8.87 -30.64 5.31
CA THR A 62 -8.83 -32.11 5.38
C THR A 62 -7.98 -32.71 4.26
N TRP A 63 -7.44 -31.90 3.34
CA TRP A 63 -6.58 -32.40 2.27
C TRP A 63 -5.18 -32.70 2.83
N ASP A 64 -4.69 -33.91 2.63
CA ASP A 64 -3.37 -34.33 3.13
C ASP A 64 -2.23 -33.42 2.65
N ALA A 65 -2.28 -32.99 1.39
CA ALA A 65 -1.30 -32.06 0.84
C ALA A 65 -1.32 -30.70 1.56
N TYR A 66 -2.51 -30.21 1.92
CA TYR A 66 -2.66 -28.97 2.67
C TYR A 66 -2.18 -29.13 4.11
N ALA A 67 -2.57 -30.22 4.78
CA ALA A 67 -2.13 -30.53 6.15
C ALA A 67 -0.61 -30.63 6.26
N ARG A 68 0.04 -31.26 5.26
CA ARG A 68 1.51 -31.37 5.20
C ARG A 68 2.22 -30.02 5.10
N HIS A 69 1.66 -29.06 4.36
CA HIS A 69 2.25 -27.73 4.16
C HIS A 69 1.70 -26.66 5.10
N LEU A 70 0.76 -26.98 5.98
CA LEU A 70 0.15 -26.04 6.91
C LEU A 70 1.19 -25.30 7.78
N PRO A 71 2.24 -25.96 8.32
CA PRO A 71 3.29 -25.25 9.07
C PRO A 71 4.03 -24.20 8.22
N ASP A 72 4.35 -24.52 6.97
CA ASP A 72 5.05 -23.60 6.06
C ASP A 72 4.17 -22.39 5.71
N ILE A 73 2.88 -22.65 5.43
CA ILE A 73 1.88 -21.60 5.18
C ILE A 73 1.74 -20.70 6.42
N ALA A 74 1.69 -21.28 7.62
CA ALA A 74 1.62 -20.53 8.86
C ALA A 74 2.88 -19.67 9.09
N ALA A 75 4.06 -20.22 8.84
CA ALA A 75 5.31 -19.48 8.96
C ALA A 75 5.38 -18.29 7.96
N ALA A 76 5.01 -18.54 6.70
CA ALA A 76 4.99 -17.51 5.66
C ALA A 76 3.98 -16.40 5.97
N THR A 77 2.77 -16.75 6.40
CA THR A 77 1.74 -15.77 6.78
C THR A 77 2.16 -14.96 8.01
N ALA A 78 2.80 -15.57 9.00
CA ALA A 78 3.36 -14.89 10.16
C ALA A 78 4.46 -13.89 9.78
N ALA A 79 5.36 -14.27 8.86
CA ALA A 79 6.41 -13.38 8.35
C ALA A 79 5.81 -12.16 7.62
N ILE A 80 4.83 -12.38 6.75
CA ILE A 80 4.12 -11.28 6.07
C ILE A 80 3.42 -10.37 7.10
N ALA A 81 2.77 -10.95 8.10
CA ALA A 81 2.10 -10.19 9.16
C ALA A 81 3.09 -9.30 9.95
N ALA A 82 4.30 -9.81 10.24
CA ALA A 82 5.35 -9.03 10.91
C ALA A 82 5.79 -7.82 10.07
N VAL A 83 6.04 -8.02 8.77
CA VAL A 83 6.39 -6.93 7.86
C VAL A 83 5.26 -5.90 7.76
N LEU A 84 4.01 -6.36 7.69
CA LEU A 84 2.82 -5.50 7.65
C LEU A 84 2.64 -4.67 8.92
N ARG A 85 2.99 -5.20 10.10
CA ARG A 85 3.00 -4.43 11.36
C ARG A 85 3.95 -3.24 11.25
N GLY A 86 5.18 -3.46 10.80
CA GLY A 86 6.16 -2.38 10.62
C GLY A 86 5.72 -1.33 9.60
N TYR A 87 5.08 -1.72 8.50
CA TYR A 87 4.49 -0.74 7.57
C TYR A 87 3.32 0.04 8.20
N ARG A 88 2.42 -0.64 8.90
CA ARG A 88 1.28 -0.03 9.58
C ARG A 88 1.75 0.99 10.62
N GLU A 89 2.70 0.64 11.47
CA GLU A 89 3.25 1.50 12.52
C GLU A 89 3.81 2.80 11.93
N ARG A 90 4.71 2.70 10.96
CA ARG A 90 5.25 3.87 10.25
C ARG A 90 4.16 4.72 9.62
N ARG A 91 3.16 4.10 9.01
CA ARG A 91 2.03 4.84 8.40
C ARG A 91 1.17 5.55 9.44
N VAL A 92 0.90 4.90 10.57
CA VAL A 92 0.12 5.47 11.69
C VAL A 92 0.87 6.61 12.34
N GLU A 93 2.17 6.45 12.56
CA GLU A 93 3.06 7.47 13.11
C GLU A 93 3.13 8.73 12.23
N LEU A 94 3.32 8.54 10.92
CA LEU A 94 3.29 9.63 9.95
C LEU A 94 1.90 10.24 9.83
N GLY A 95 0.86 9.43 9.99
CA GLY A 95 -0.53 9.86 10.04
C GLY A 95 -1.09 10.45 8.74
N LEU A 96 -0.33 10.33 7.64
CA LEU A 96 -0.61 10.95 6.34
C LEU A 96 -1.61 10.15 5.50
N PHE A 97 -1.62 8.83 5.68
CA PHE A 97 -2.44 7.90 4.91
C PHE A 97 -3.22 6.96 5.84
N HIS A 98 -4.52 6.86 5.62
CA HIS A 98 -5.38 5.87 6.27
C HIS A 98 -5.85 4.85 5.24
N LEU A 99 -5.75 3.56 5.57
CA LEU A 99 -6.19 2.45 4.73
C LEU A 99 -7.44 1.84 5.35
N ARG A 100 -8.54 1.82 4.58
CA ARG A 100 -9.78 1.13 4.94
C ARG A 100 -10.02 -0.05 4.00
N PRO A 101 -10.11 -1.30 4.50
CA PRO A 101 -10.45 -2.44 3.65
C PRO A 101 -11.91 -2.34 3.19
N LEU A 102 -12.13 -2.58 1.90
CA LEU A 102 -13.45 -2.78 1.30
C LEU A 102 -13.56 -4.27 0.94
N ARG A 103 -13.85 -5.10 1.93
CA ARG A 103 -13.77 -6.58 1.83
C ARG A 103 -14.58 -7.16 0.67
N LYS A 104 -15.79 -6.63 0.40
CA LYS A 104 -16.65 -7.07 -0.71
C LYS A 104 -16.03 -6.85 -2.09
N LEU A 105 -15.11 -5.89 -2.20
CA LEU A 105 -14.50 -5.47 -3.46
C LEU A 105 -13.05 -5.93 -3.57
N LEU A 106 -12.53 -6.68 -2.58
CA LEU A 106 -11.12 -7.08 -2.52
C LEU A 106 -10.13 -5.91 -2.71
N VAL A 107 -10.47 -4.71 -2.25
CA VAL A 107 -9.62 -3.52 -2.41
C VAL A 107 -9.49 -2.73 -1.11
N PHE A 108 -8.52 -1.82 -1.08
CA PHE A 108 -8.31 -0.88 0.02
C PHE A 108 -8.63 0.53 -0.45
N ARG A 109 -9.51 1.21 0.29
CA ARG A 109 -9.71 2.65 0.13
C ARG A 109 -8.58 3.39 0.84
N LEU A 110 -7.78 4.10 0.08
CA LEU A 110 -6.77 5.02 0.59
C LEU A 110 -7.42 6.37 0.88
N MET A 111 -7.30 6.84 2.11
CA MET A 111 -7.79 8.14 2.55
C MET A 111 -6.61 9.03 2.95
N SER A 112 -6.54 10.23 2.37
CA SER A 112 -5.56 11.24 2.73
C SER A 112 -6.05 12.62 2.29
N PRO A 113 -5.76 13.70 3.04
CA PRO A 113 -5.93 15.05 2.55
C PRO A 113 -5.25 15.27 1.19
N LEU A 114 -4.10 14.63 0.94
CA LEU A 114 -3.36 14.74 -0.32
C LEU A 114 -4.14 14.28 -1.56
N LEU A 115 -5.25 13.56 -1.39
CA LEU A 115 -6.04 13.01 -2.49
C LEU A 115 -7.30 13.82 -2.79
N VAL A 116 -7.66 14.77 -1.93
CA VAL A 116 -8.98 15.45 -1.99
C VAL A 116 -8.88 16.97 -1.98
N MET A 117 -7.69 17.53 -1.78
CA MET A 117 -7.48 18.99 -1.77
C MET A 117 -6.09 19.35 -2.29
N PRO A 118 -5.87 20.63 -2.68
CA PRO A 118 -4.56 21.11 -3.13
C PRO A 118 -3.47 20.87 -2.09
N LEU A 119 -2.23 20.67 -2.57
CA LEU A 119 -1.09 20.31 -1.74
C LEU A 119 -0.87 21.25 -0.54
N PRO A 120 -0.94 22.60 -0.66
CA PRO A 120 -0.73 23.50 0.47
C PRO A 120 -1.74 23.26 1.61
N ASP A 121 -3.01 23.11 1.26
CA ASP A 121 -4.10 22.90 2.22
C ASP A 121 -4.04 21.50 2.83
N ALA A 122 -3.73 20.50 2.01
CA ALA A 122 -3.54 19.12 2.45
C ALA A 122 -2.43 19.02 3.50
N LEU A 123 -1.30 19.70 3.27
CA LEU A 123 -0.19 19.74 4.22
C LEU A 123 -0.56 20.50 5.49
N ARG A 124 -1.28 21.62 5.39
CA ARG A 124 -1.75 22.38 6.56
C ARG A 124 -2.70 21.54 7.42
N LYS A 125 -3.67 20.87 6.79
CA LYS A 125 -4.59 19.94 7.46
C LYS A 125 -3.87 18.75 8.08
N TRP A 126 -2.92 18.15 7.37
CA TRP A 126 -2.11 17.04 7.89
C TRP A 126 -1.31 17.44 9.13
N ARG A 127 -0.62 18.60 9.11
CA ARG A 127 0.11 19.11 10.28
C ARG A 127 -0.80 19.31 11.49
N SER A 128 -1.98 19.91 11.27
CA SER A 128 -3.00 20.08 12.31
C SER A 128 -3.46 18.74 12.91
N LEU A 129 -3.83 17.77 12.06
CA LEU A 129 -4.24 16.43 12.50
C LEU A 129 -3.13 15.70 13.26
N ARG A 130 -1.88 15.82 12.80
CA ARG A 130 -0.72 15.22 13.46
C ARG A 130 -0.50 15.83 14.84
N ARG A 131 -0.66 17.16 14.99
CA ARG A 131 -0.55 17.85 16.28
C ARG A 131 -1.61 17.38 17.26
N ARG A 132 -2.88 17.38 16.84
CA ARG A 132 -4.02 16.90 17.66
C ARG A 132 -3.84 15.46 18.14
N ARG A 133 -3.32 14.57 17.28
CA ARG A 133 -3.03 13.17 17.69
C ARG A 133 -1.93 13.09 18.75
N ARG A 134 -0.90 13.92 18.66
CA ARG A 134 0.17 13.98 19.68
C ARG A 134 -0.38 14.47 21.00
N GLU A 135 -1.14 15.57 20.98
CA GLU A 135 -1.82 16.12 22.17
C GLU A 135 -2.74 15.07 22.81
N ALA A 136 -3.59 14.41 22.02
CA ALA A 136 -4.47 13.34 22.51
C ALA A 136 -3.68 12.16 23.09
N LYS A 137 -2.57 11.76 22.47
CA LYS A 137 -1.71 10.69 22.99
C LYS A 137 -1.09 11.08 24.33
N MET A 138 -0.62 12.32 24.49
CA MET A 138 -0.09 12.83 25.76
C MET A 138 -1.16 12.84 26.86
N LEU A 139 -2.39 13.24 26.52
CA LEU A 139 -3.51 13.24 27.46
C LEU A 139 -3.91 11.84 27.92
N LEU A 140 -3.85 10.83 27.03
CA LEU A 140 -4.12 9.44 27.39
C LEU A 140 -3.06 8.90 28.34
N VAL A 141 -1.78 9.14 28.06
CA VAL A 141 -0.66 8.77 28.94
C VAL A 141 -0.76 9.47 30.30
N ALA A 142 -1.08 10.76 30.32
CA ALA A 142 -1.26 11.52 31.57
C ALA A 142 -2.44 11.03 32.42
N LYS A 143 -3.44 10.39 31.80
CA LYS A 143 -4.59 9.79 32.48
C LYS A 143 -4.37 8.34 32.93
N GLY A 144 -3.18 7.77 32.71
CA GLY A 144 -2.83 6.42 33.14
C GLY A 144 -3.48 5.29 32.33
N TYR A 145 -3.87 5.56 31.08
CA TYR A 145 -4.36 4.55 30.13
C TYR A 145 -3.25 4.05 29.19
#